data_AF-A0A357BSV0-F1
#
_entry.id   AF-A0A357BSV0-F1
#
_cell.length_a   1.000
_cell.length_b   1.000
_cell.length_c   1.000
_cell.angle_alpha   90.00
_cell.angle_beta   90.00
_cell.angle_gamma   90.00
#
_symmetry.space_group_name_H-M   'P 1'
#
loop_
_entity.id
_entity.type
_entity.pdbx_description
1 polymer ?
#
loop_
_entity_poly.entity_id
_entity_poly.type
_entity_poly.pdbx_seq_one_letter_code
_entity_poly.pdbx_strand_id
1 'polypeptide(L)'
;MSALIVGKEAHIGAVCEILMGSGFNAVYYQQGGEEIDNACLRGYGQLDMLILMKETIEESDIRGIFKQAVRLDIPVVLWRGGMMMHKKRLKWILPFMFFSATGMVMAGQNNWVQVADEIEKALHDAMRSYETGKTSEAMEQVADAYFGIFEGEKANMEIAVRRFISLKKAAELEKGFSDLRKAMFNKAPLADVKRQIAALVGAVKEAAGKLDGKGVKISME
;
A
#
# COMPACT_ATOMS: atom_id res chain seq x y z
N MET A 1 3.38 -12.71 -5.73
CA MET A 1 2.62 -12.29 -6.91
C MET A 1 3.53 -11.40 -7.73
N SER A 2 3.79 -11.73 -8.99
CA SER A 2 4.73 -10.98 -9.83
C SER A 2 3.99 -10.18 -10.89
N ALA A 3 4.35 -8.91 -11.06
CA ALA A 3 3.75 -8.01 -12.04
C ALA A 3 4.79 -7.48 -13.03
N LEU A 4 4.44 -7.39 -14.31
CA LEU A 4 5.22 -6.66 -15.32
C LEU A 4 4.53 -5.32 -15.61
N ILE A 5 5.28 -4.22 -15.60
CA ILE A 5 4.77 -2.87 -15.84
C ILE A 5 5.43 -2.28 -17.08
N VAL A 6 4.61 -1.80 -18.01
CA VAL A 6 5.07 -1.24 -19.30
C VAL A 6 4.64 0.22 -19.46
N GLY A 7 5.58 1.08 -19.87
CA GLY A 7 5.33 2.48 -20.29
C GLY A 7 6.59 3.37 -20.33
N LYS A 8 6.42 4.71 -20.32
CA LYS A 8 7.52 5.70 -20.29
C LYS A 8 7.92 6.08 -18.84
N GLU A 9 9.23 6.17 -18.61
CA GLU A 9 9.92 6.26 -17.30
C GLU A 9 9.24 7.11 -16.20
N ALA A 10 8.76 8.30 -16.51
CA ALA A 10 8.36 9.30 -15.50
C ALA A 10 7.12 8.91 -14.66
N HIS A 11 6.23 8.05 -15.16
CA HIS A 11 5.02 7.66 -14.43
C HIS A 11 5.10 6.26 -13.81
N ILE A 12 6.14 5.50 -14.15
CA ILE A 12 6.27 4.10 -13.73
C ILE A 12 6.83 3.96 -12.34
N GLY A 13 7.72 4.88 -11.93
CA GLY A 13 8.27 4.88 -10.57
C GLY A 13 7.17 4.81 -9.50
N ALA A 14 6.14 5.66 -9.61
CA ALA A 14 5.03 5.67 -8.66
C ALA A 14 4.20 4.37 -8.66
N VAL A 15 3.95 3.79 -9.83
CA VAL A 15 3.18 2.54 -9.94
C VAL A 15 3.99 1.35 -9.41
N CYS A 16 5.28 1.29 -9.73
CA CYS A 16 6.21 0.31 -9.18
C CYS A 16 6.27 0.42 -7.65
N GLU A 17 6.41 1.63 -7.10
CA GLU A 17 6.43 1.86 -5.65
C GLU A 17 5.14 1.39 -4.99
N ILE A 18 3.97 1.73 -5.55
CA ILE A 18 2.67 1.27 -5.07
C ILE A 18 2.59 -0.27 -5.07
N LEU A 19 3.04 -0.91 -6.15
CA LEU A 19 2.97 -2.37 -6.29
C LEU A 19 3.97 -3.09 -5.39
N MET A 20 5.19 -2.56 -5.25
CA MET A 20 6.18 -3.07 -4.31
C MET A 20 5.69 -2.92 -2.86
N GLY A 21 5.08 -1.78 -2.51
CA GLY A 21 4.38 -1.59 -1.23
C GLY A 21 3.21 -2.56 -1.04
N SER A 22 2.54 -2.95 -2.13
CA SER A 22 1.45 -3.95 -2.16
C SER A 22 1.90 -5.41 -2.04
N GLY A 23 3.21 -5.66 -1.96
CA GLY A 23 3.78 -7.01 -1.87
C GLY A 23 3.88 -7.72 -3.22
N PHE A 24 3.71 -6.99 -4.33
CA PHE A 24 4.02 -7.50 -5.67
C PHE A 24 5.49 -7.27 -5.98
N ASN A 25 6.16 -8.29 -6.52
CA ASN A 25 7.44 -8.08 -7.15
C ASN A 25 7.18 -7.52 -8.55
N ALA A 26 7.60 -6.29 -8.81
CA ALA A 26 7.39 -5.62 -10.07
C ALA A 26 8.66 -5.66 -10.94
N VAL A 27 8.49 -5.98 -12.23
CA VAL A 27 9.52 -5.84 -13.27
C VAL A 27 9.10 -4.68 -14.17
N TYR A 28 10.03 -3.80 -14.52
CA TYR A 28 9.80 -2.66 -15.40
C TYR A 28 10.33 -2.93 -16.81
N TYR A 29 9.57 -2.53 -17.85
CA TYR A 29 10.03 -2.49 -19.24
C TYR A 29 9.70 -1.16 -19.94
N GLN A 30 10.70 -0.60 -20.63
CA GLN A 30 10.60 0.66 -21.39
C GLN A 30 10.31 0.40 -22.87
N GLN A 31 9.26 1.02 -23.41
CA GLN A 31 8.93 0.89 -24.83
C GLN A 31 9.85 1.78 -25.67
N GLY A 32 10.65 1.19 -26.58
CA GLY A 32 11.60 1.92 -27.45
C GLY A 32 12.77 1.11 -28.01
N GLY A 33 13.02 -0.11 -27.52
CA GLY A 33 13.93 -1.07 -28.14
C GLY A 33 13.14 -2.27 -28.64
N GLU A 34 12.76 -2.23 -29.92
CA GLU A 34 11.93 -3.21 -30.65
C GLU A 34 10.55 -3.48 -30.02
N GLU A 35 9.55 -3.67 -30.88
CA GLU A 35 8.20 -4.14 -30.58
C GLU A 35 8.21 -5.13 -29.40
N ILE A 36 7.25 -5.06 -28.45
CA ILE A 36 7.22 -5.93 -27.25
C ILE A 36 7.46 -7.38 -27.67
N ASP A 37 8.72 -7.82 -27.62
CA ASP A 37 9.08 -9.05 -28.29
C ASP A 37 8.50 -10.17 -27.44
N ASN A 38 7.84 -11.11 -28.11
CA ASN A 38 7.31 -12.33 -27.54
C ASN A 38 8.39 -13.11 -26.76
N ALA A 39 9.68 -12.84 -26.95
CA ALA A 39 10.77 -13.35 -26.14
C ALA A 39 10.78 -12.79 -24.69
N CYS A 40 10.42 -11.52 -24.49
CA CYS A 40 10.41 -10.87 -23.17
C CYS A 40 9.38 -11.53 -22.23
N LEU A 41 8.14 -11.74 -22.69
CA LEU A 41 7.12 -12.45 -21.92
C LEU A 41 7.43 -13.94 -21.69
N ARG A 42 8.33 -14.52 -22.48
CA ARG A 42 8.77 -15.93 -22.35
C ARG A 42 9.99 -16.11 -21.45
N GLY A 43 10.81 -15.05 -21.28
CA GLY A 43 12.04 -15.10 -20.48
C GLY A 43 11.81 -14.90 -18.98
N TYR A 44 10.73 -14.21 -18.61
CA TYR A 44 10.27 -14.16 -17.23
C TYR A 44 9.30 -15.32 -17.01
N GLY A 45 9.49 -16.10 -15.92
CA GLY A 45 8.59 -17.19 -15.54
C GLY A 45 7.14 -16.73 -15.32
N GLN A 46 6.29 -17.58 -14.73
CA GLN A 46 4.85 -17.32 -14.56
C GLN A 46 4.58 -15.95 -13.89
N LEU A 47 4.29 -14.94 -14.72
CA LEU A 47 3.84 -13.62 -14.29
C LEU A 47 2.36 -13.73 -13.96
N ASP A 48 1.99 -13.23 -12.78
CA ASP A 48 0.61 -13.30 -12.30
C ASP A 48 -0.22 -12.12 -12.80
N MET A 49 0.41 -11.02 -13.27
CA MET A 49 -0.28 -9.81 -13.69
C MET A 49 0.55 -8.97 -14.66
N LEU A 50 -0.10 -8.36 -15.66
CA LEU A 50 0.51 -7.39 -16.57
C LEU A 50 -0.19 -6.03 -16.42
N ILE A 51 0.58 -4.96 -16.22
CA ILE A 51 0.06 -3.61 -16.00
C ILE A 51 0.56 -2.70 -17.12
N LEU A 52 -0.40 -2.09 -17.84
CA LEU A 52 -0.13 -1.22 -18.98
C LEU A 52 -0.52 0.22 -18.67
N MET A 53 0.41 1.16 -18.85
CA MET A 53 0.16 2.58 -18.58
C MET A 53 -0.30 3.33 -19.84
N LYS A 54 -1.62 3.48 -19.99
CA LYS A 54 -2.27 3.97 -21.22
C LYS A 54 -1.86 5.38 -21.65
N GLU A 55 -1.46 6.25 -20.72
CA GLU A 55 -1.01 7.61 -21.08
C GLU A 55 0.27 7.63 -21.94
N THR A 56 0.97 6.49 -22.04
CA THR A 56 2.30 6.41 -22.65
C THR A 56 2.45 5.39 -23.77
N ILE A 57 1.37 4.65 -24.10
CA ILE A 57 1.34 3.56 -25.10
C ILE A 57 0.33 3.91 -26.19
N GLU A 58 0.69 3.72 -27.47
CA GLU A 58 -0.23 3.95 -28.59
C GLU A 58 -1.38 2.93 -28.61
N GLU A 59 -2.57 3.37 -29.04
CA GLU A 59 -3.80 2.57 -28.97
C GLU A 59 -3.81 1.36 -29.95
N SER A 60 -2.94 1.37 -30.95
CA SER A 60 -2.64 0.22 -31.82
C SER A 60 -1.95 -0.91 -31.06
N ASP A 61 -0.99 -0.59 -30.20
CA ASP A 61 -0.13 -1.55 -29.50
C ASP A 61 -0.88 -2.25 -28.37
N ILE A 62 -1.75 -1.52 -27.67
CA ILE A 62 -2.59 -2.05 -26.57
C ILE A 62 -3.40 -3.26 -27.04
N ARG A 63 -3.92 -3.24 -28.28
CA ARG A 63 -4.73 -4.33 -28.83
C ARG A 63 -3.92 -5.60 -29.08
N GLY A 64 -2.66 -5.49 -29.50
CA GLY A 64 -1.76 -6.63 -29.67
C GLY A 64 -1.44 -7.29 -28.33
N ILE A 65 -1.10 -6.47 -27.34
CA ILE A 65 -0.76 -6.93 -25.98
C ILE A 65 -1.96 -7.61 -25.32
N PHE A 66 -3.16 -7.02 -25.42
CA PHE A 66 -4.37 -7.58 -24.82
C PHE A 66 -4.71 -8.95 -25.41
N LYS A 67 -4.63 -9.12 -26.74
CA LYS A 67 -4.85 -10.42 -27.39
C LYS A 67 -3.90 -11.50 -26.89
N GLN A 68 -2.64 -11.14 -26.65
CA GLN A 68 -1.63 -12.09 -26.20
C GLN A 68 -1.78 -12.43 -24.71
N ALA A 69 -2.09 -11.46 -23.86
CA ALA A 69 -2.33 -11.72 -22.44
C ALA A 69 -3.56 -12.60 -22.23
N VAL A 70 -4.64 -12.39 -23.00
CA VAL A 70 -5.81 -13.28 -23.02
C VAL A 70 -5.43 -14.70 -23.44
N ARG A 71 -4.51 -14.87 -24.41
CA ARG A 71 -4.01 -16.20 -24.82
C ARG A 71 -3.22 -16.90 -23.70
N LEU A 72 -2.51 -16.13 -22.88
CA LEU A 72 -1.67 -16.64 -21.79
C LEU A 72 -2.40 -16.71 -20.43
N ASP A 73 -3.70 -16.39 -20.41
CA ASP A 73 -4.51 -16.28 -19.18
C ASP A 73 -3.89 -15.35 -18.12
N ILE A 74 -3.18 -14.32 -18.59
CA ILE A 74 -2.56 -13.31 -17.72
C ILE A 74 -3.57 -12.18 -17.55
N PRO A 75 -3.97 -11.85 -16.31
CA PRO A 75 -4.83 -10.71 -16.08
C PRO A 75 -4.09 -9.42 -16.45
N VAL A 76 -4.73 -8.59 -17.29
CA VAL A 76 -4.22 -7.29 -17.72
C VAL A 76 -4.96 -6.19 -16.97
N VAL A 77 -4.22 -5.35 -16.27
CA VAL A 77 -4.75 -4.12 -15.68
C VAL A 77 -4.26 -2.94 -16.51
N LEU A 78 -5.21 -2.22 -17.11
CA LEU A 78 -4.91 -0.97 -17.78
C LEU A 78 -4.98 0.18 -16.76
N TRP A 79 -3.83 0.77 -16.44
CA TRP A 79 -3.76 1.91 -15.55
C TRP A 79 -3.84 3.21 -16.36
N ARG A 80 -4.88 4.02 -16.08
CA ARG A 80 -4.96 5.43 -16.50
C ARG A 80 -4.63 6.29 -15.29
N GLY A 81 -3.53 7.04 -15.35
CA GLY A 81 -3.07 7.87 -14.25
C GLY A 81 -4.14 8.82 -13.73
N GLY A 82 -4.28 8.90 -12.41
CA GLY A 82 -4.98 9.98 -11.74
C GLY A 82 -4.10 11.23 -11.74
N MET A 83 -4.49 12.20 -12.57
CA MET A 83 -4.11 13.62 -12.59
C MET A 83 -3.26 14.14 -11.41
N MET A 84 -1.95 14.33 -11.64
CA MET A 84 -1.16 15.33 -10.93
C MET A 84 -1.53 16.72 -11.46
N MET A 85 -2.12 17.57 -10.62
CA MET A 85 -2.32 19.00 -10.94
C MET A 85 -1.75 19.87 -9.84
N HIS A 86 -0.52 20.35 -10.04
CA HIS A 86 0.08 21.45 -9.30
C HIS A 86 0.21 22.68 -10.23
N LYS A 87 -0.82 23.52 -10.35
CA LYS A 87 -0.71 24.88 -10.97
C LYS A 87 -1.65 25.91 -10.33
N LYS A 88 -1.05 26.73 -9.45
CA LYS A 88 -1.24 28.17 -9.17
C LYS A 88 -2.65 28.82 -9.21
N ARG A 89 -3.08 29.29 -8.01
CA ARG A 89 -3.87 30.49 -7.63
C ARG A 89 -5.07 30.94 -8.49
N LEU A 90 -6.26 31.00 -7.88
CA LEU A 90 -7.14 32.19 -7.96
C LEU A 90 -8.15 32.25 -6.79
N LYS A 91 -8.14 33.36 -6.06
CA LYS A 91 -8.97 33.69 -4.88
C LYS A 91 -10.34 34.22 -5.32
N TRP A 92 -11.49 33.81 -4.76
CA TRP A 92 -12.69 34.68 -4.64
C TRP A 92 -13.62 34.19 -3.48
N ILE A 93 -13.65 35.00 -2.42
CA ILE A 93 -14.81 35.44 -1.60
C ILE A 93 -15.59 34.46 -0.67
N LEU A 94 -15.39 34.65 0.64
CA LEU A 94 -16.37 34.53 1.77
C LEU A 94 -16.88 35.96 2.10
N PRO A 95 -17.92 36.25 2.94
CA PRO A 95 -18.62 35.38 3.91
C PRO A 95 -20.14 35.63 4.19
N PHE A 96 -20.85 34.65 4.77
CA PHE A 96 -22.01 34.77 5.69
C PHE A 96 -22.42 33.30 6.02
N MET A 97 -22.77 32.81 7.21
CA MET A 97 -23.40 33.39 8.38
C MET A 97 -23.28 32.37 9.53
N PHE A 98 -22.88 32.87 10.71
CA PHE A 98 -23.20 32.42 12.08
C PHE A 98 -24.01 31.11 12.26
N PHE A 99 -23.37 30.07 12.81
CA PHE A 99 -24.06 29.05 13.62
C PHE A 99 -23.27 28.80 14.90
N SER A 100 -23.83 29.27 16.03
CA SER A 100 -23.30 29.06 17.38
C SER A 100 -23.99 27.84 17.98
N ALA A 101 -23.20 26.84 18.38
CA ALA A 101 -23.58 25.84 19.37
C ALA A 101 -22.30 25.27 20.00
N THR A 102 -21.97 25.70 21.21
CA THR A 102 -20.88 25.14 22.03
C THR A 102 -21.31 23.78 22.56
N GLY A 103 -21.15 22.74 21.76
CA GLY A 103 -21.03 21.37 22.25
C GLY A 103 -19.63 21.19 22.84
N MET A 104 -19.54 20.85 24.12
CA MET A 104 -18.29 20.38 24.71
C MET A 104 -17.97 19.02 24.08
N VAL A 105 -17.27 19.05 22.95
CA VAL A 105 -16.65 17.85 22.38
C VAL A 105 -15.58 17.45 23.38
N MET A 106 -15.77 16.30 24.04
CA MET A 106 -14.67 15.58 24.65
C MET A 106 -13.76 15.15 23.49
N ALA A 107 -12.86 16.04 23.10
CA ALA A 107 -11.80 15.71 22.16
C ALA A 107 -10.89 14.74 22.91
N GLY A 108 -11.20 13.44 22.80
CA GLY A 108 -10.18 12.42 23.02
C GLY A 108 -9.01 12.81 22.15
N GLN A 109 -7.87 13.15 22.76
CA GLN A 109 -6.67 13.39 21.98
C GLN A 109 -6.36 12.09 21.25
N ASN A 110 -6.61 12.06 19.94
CA ASN A 110 -6.17 10.97 19.09
C ASN A 110 -4.64 10.92 19.22
N ASN A 111 -4.15 9.83 19.77
CA ASN A 111 -2.73 9.62 20.03
C ASN A 111 -2.25 8.40 19.26
N TRP A 112 -0.94 8.29 19.07
CA TRP A 112 -0.36 7.23 18.26
C TRP A 112 -0.56 5.85 18.88
N VAL A 113 -0.67 5.76 20.22
CA VAL A 113 -0.99 4.50 20.90
C VAL A 113 -2.38 3.98 20.50
N GLN A 114 -3.38 4.83 20.35
CA GLN A 114 -4.70 4.42 19.84
C GLN A 114 -4.60 3.86 18.42
N VAL A 115 -3.82 4.49 17.54
CA VAL A 115 -3.58 3.98 16.18
C VAL A 115 -2.88 2.60 16.24
N ALA A 116 -1.93 2.41 17.15
CA ALA A 116 -1.28 1.12 17.34
C ALA A 116 -2.24 0.04 17.87
N ASP A 117 -3.18 0.39 18.74
CA ASP A 117 -4.21 -0.52 19.24
C ASP A 117 -5.20 -0.92 18.12
N GLU A 118 -5.52 -0.01 17.20
CA GLU A 118 -6.31 -0.33 16.00
C GLU A 118 -5.58 -1.32 15.08
N ILE A 119 -4.29 -1.11 14.84
CA ILE A 119 -3.44 -2.06 14.08
C ILE A 119 -3.39 -3.42 14.78
N GLU A 120 -3.19 -3.46 16.11
CA GLU A 120 -3.17 -4.71 16.87
C GLU A 120 -4.48 -5.48 16.69
N LYS A 121 -5.62 -4.79 16.83
CA LYS A 121 -6.93 -5.42 16.67
C LYS A 121 -7.08 -6.02 15.28
N ALA A 122 -6.71 -5.29 14.23
CA ALA A 122 -6.78 -5.79 12.85
C ALA A 122 -5.85 -7.01 12.61
N LEU A 123 -4.65 -7.00 13.19
CA LEU A 123 -3.74 -8.15 13.11
C LEU A 123 -4.24 -9.37 13.91
N HIS A 124 -4.92 -9.16 15.03
CA HIS A 124 -5.60 -10.23 15.75
C HIS A 124 -6.79 -10.80 14.98
N ASP A 125 -7.52 -9.97 14.22
CA ASP A 125 -8.55 -10.44 13.30
C ASP A 125 -7.96 -11.33 12.21
N ALA A 126 -6.85 -10.90 11.59
CA ALA A 126 -6.08 -11.70 10.64
C ALA A 126 -5.63 -13.04 11.22
N MET A 127 -5.14 -13.05 12.46
CA MET A 127 -4.76 -14.27 13.17
C MET A 127 -5.93 -15.24 13.29
N ARG A 128 -7.13 -14.77 13.66
CA ARG A 128 -8.33 -15.61 13.80
C ARG A 128 -8.77 -16.22 12.47
N SER A 129 -8.71 -15.45 11.38
CA SER A 129 -8.99 -15.99 10.05
C SER A 129 -7.93 -17.01 9.63
N TYR A 130 -6.66 -16.79 9.97
CA TYR A 130 -5.59 -17.76 9.70
C TYR A 130 -5.78 -19.07 10.50
N GLU A 131 -6.10 -18.97 11.79
CA GLU A 131 -6.39 -20.10 12.68
C GLU A 131 -7.52 -21.00 12.17
N THR A 132 -8.52 -20.41 11.53
CA THR A 132 -9.67 -21.11 10.97
C THR A 132 -9.44 -21.61 9.54
N GLY A 133 -8.21 -21.53 9.04
CA GLY A 133 -7.81 -22.02 7.71
C GLY A 133 -8.14 -21.06 6.56
N LYS A 134 -8.66 -19.86 6.85
CA LYS A 134 -8.99 -18.84 5.86
C LYS A 134 -7.78 -17.98 5.51
N THR A 135 -6.75 -18.61 4.95
CA THR A 135 -5.47 -17.95 4.67
C THR A 135 -5.59 -16.73 3.76
N SER A 136 -6.44 -16.76 2.72
CA SER A 136 -6.62 -15.61 1.82
C SER A 136 -7.22 -14.41 2.55
N GLU A 137 -8.26 -14.64 3.35
CA GLU A 137 -8.92 -13.60 4.16
C GLU A 137 -7.94 -13.01 5.19
N ALA A 138 -7.14 -13.86 5.85
CA ALA A 138 -6.13 -13.40 6.78
C ALA A 138 -5.08 -12.49 6.11
N MET A 139 -4.62 -12.85 4.91
CA MET A 139 -3.65 -12.04 4.16
C MET A 139 -4.24 -10.71 3.70
N GLU A 140 -5.52 -10.67 3.35
CA GLU A 140 -6.26 -9.45 3.02
C GLU A 140 -6.38 -8.55 4.26
N GLN A 141 -6.75 -9.10 5.41
CA GLN A 141 -6.83 -8.36 6.68
C GLN A 141 -5.48 -7.76 7.12
N VAL A 142 -4.36 -8.46 6.89
CA VAL A 142 -3.02 -7.86 7.13
C VAL A 142 -2.74 -6.72 6.15
N ALA A 143 -3.16 -6.85 4.89
CA ALA A 143 -3.02 -5.77 3.91
C ALA A 143 -3.89 -4.56 4.30
N ASP A 144 -5.11 -4.78 4.78
CA ASP A 144 -6.01 -3.72 5.26
C ASP A 144 -5.47 -3.03 6.51
N ALA A 145 -4.85 -3.78 7.44
CA ALA A 145 -4.17 -3.18 8.59
C ALA A 145 -3.02 -2.27 8.14
N TYR A 146 -2.28 -2.68 7.12
CA TYR A 146 -1.19 -1.91 6.55
C TYR A 146 -1.70 -0.66 5.81
N PHE A 147 -2.50 -0.81 4.76
CA PHE A 147 -2.94 0.30 3.92
C PHE A 147 -4.04 1.16 4.53
N GLY A 148 -4.93 0.56 5.32
CA GLY A 148 -6.08 1.23 5.91
C GLY A 148 -5.74 1.98 7.19
N ILE A 149 -4.74 1.53 7.95
CA ILE A 149 -4.43 2.08 9.28
C ILE A 149 -2.99 2.61 9.35
N PHE A 150 -1.99 1.78 9.03
CA PHE A 150 -0.58 2.17 9.15
C PHE A 150 -0.16 3.25 8.13
N GLU A 151 -0.49 3.06 6.85
CA GLU A 151 -0.33 4.04 5.77
C GLU A 151 -1.61 4.84 5.49
N GLY A 152 -2.69 4.56 6.21
CA GLY A 152 -3.99 5.17 5.97
C GLY A 152 -3.94 6.70 6.11
N GLU A 153 -4.64 7.42 5.24
CA GLU A 153 -4.59 8.89 5.12
C GLU A 153 -4.91 9.63 6.43
N LYS A 154 -5.75 9.03 7.29
CA LYS A 154 -6.21 9.64 8.56
C LYS A 154 -5.10 9.80 9.60
N ALA A 155 -4.29 8.76 9.78
CA ALA A 155 -3.25 8.73 10.80
C ALA A 155 -1.85 8.82 10.18
N ASN A 156 -1.64 8.06 9.11
CA ASN A 156 -0.41 7.99 8.34
C ASN A 156 0.83 7.78 9.22
N MET A 157 0.77 6.70 10.02
CA MET A 157 1.80 6.34 10.99
C MET A 157 3.14 6.07 10.31
N GLU A 158 3.18 5.48 9.11
CA GLU A 158 4.41 5.30 8.34
C GLU A 158 5.18 6.62 8.20
N ILE A 159 4.51 7.66 7.67
CA ILE A 159 5.09 8.98 7.46
C ILE A 159 5.57 9.59 8.78
N ALA A 160 4.79 9.45 9.84
CA ALA A 160 5.16 9.96 11.15
C ALA A 160 6.39 9.25 11.71
N VAL A 161 6.44 7.92 11.66
CA VAL A 161 7.61 7.12 12.07
C VAL A 161 8.84 7.51 11.25
N ARG A 162 8.69 7.63 9.93
CA ARG A 162 9.77 8.01 9.02
C ARG A 162 10.36 9.38 9.38
N ARG A 163 9.50 10.37 9.63
CA ARG A 163 9.90 11.76 9.90
C ARG A 163 10.45 11.98 11.31
N PHE A 164 9.84 11.37 12.32
CA PHE A 164 10.10 11.71 13.72
C PHE A 164 10.87 10.63 14.50
N ILE A 165 11.01 9.42 13.93
CA ILE A 165 11.84 8.34 14.47
C ILE A 165 13.02 8.06 13.53
N SER A 166 12.76 7.45 12.37
CA SER A 166 13.75 7.25 11.30
C SER A 166 13.14 6.54 10.08
N LEU A 167 13.74 6.74 8.91
CA LEU A 167 13.48 5.93 7.71
C LEU A 167 13.68 4.43 7.96
N LYS A 168 14.76 4.06 8.67
CA LYS A 168 15.05 2.67 8.99
C LYS A 168 13.92 2.01 9.78
N LYS A 169 13.37 2.70 10.79
CA LYS A 169 12.26 2.16 11.60
C LYS A 169 10.98 2.03 10.79
N ALA A 170 10.66 2.97 9.90
CA ALA A 170 9.50 2.86 9.02
C ALA A 170 9.63 1.60 8.12
N ALA A 171 10.76 1.44 7.45
CA ALA A 171 11.03 0.28 6.60
C ALA A 171 11.01 -1.06 7.37
N GLU A 172 11.50 -1.07 8.62
CA GLU A 172 11.40 -2.26 9.49
C GLU A 172 9.96 -2.66 9.79
N LEU A 173 9.08 -1.69 10.05
CA LEU A 173 7.66 -1.95 10.30
C LEU A 173 6.94 -2.41 9.02
N GLU A 174 7.13 -1.72 7.90
CA GLU A 174 6.61 -2.12 6.58
C GLU A 174 7.02 -3.55 6.23
N LYS A 175 8.31 -3.87 6.40
CA LYS A 175 8.83 -5.22 6.19
C LYS A 175 8.13 -6.24 7.10
N GLY A 176 7.81 -5.89 8.34
CA GLY A 176 7.07 -6.76 9.25
C GLY A 176 5.69 -7.16 8.72
N PHE A 177 4.94 -6.22 8.14
CA PHE A 177 3.65 -6.53 7.48
C PHE A 177 3.84 -7.44 6.26
N SER A 178 4.83 -7.15 5.41
CA SER A 178 5.13 -7.95 4.21
C SER A 178 5.58 -9.38 4.55
N ASP A 179 6.49 -9.52 5.52
CA ASP A 179 6.97 -10.81 6.02
C ASP A 179 5.83 -11.64 6.59
N LEU A 180 4.92 -11.01 7.35
CA LEU A 180 3.75 -11.68 7.92
C LEU A 180 2.82 -12.22 6.83
N ARG A 181 2.48 -11.41 5.81
CA ARG A 181 1.69 -11.87 4.66
C ARG A 181 2.38 -13.00 3.92
N LYS A 182 3.69 -12.91 3.72
CA LYS A 182 4.49 -13.97 3.07
C LYS A 182 4.48 -15.26 3.90
N ALA A 183 4.57 -15.18 5.22
CA ALA A 183 4.49 -16.34 6.10
C ALA A 183 3.10 -17.01 6.01
N MET A 184 2.03 -16.22 6.00
CA MET A 184 0.67 -16.72 5.81
C MET A 184 0.50 -17.41 4.44
N PHE A 185 0.97 -16.77 3.35
CA PHE A 185 0.94 -17.33 1.99
C PHE A 185 1.64 -18.69 1.91
N ASN A 186 2.82 -18.80 2.54
CA ASN A 186 3.61 -20.03 2.61
C ASN A 186 3.06 -21.07 3.59
N LYS A 187 1.88 -20.82 4.18
CA LYS A 187 1.23 -21.70 5.16
C LYS A 187 2.15 -22.04 6.34
N ALA A 188 2.90 -21.05 6.83
CA ALA A 188 3.77 -21.21 7.98
C ALA A 188 3.01 -21.75 9.21
N PRO A 189 3.66 -22.49 10.13
CA PRO A 189 3.02 -22.96 11.34
C PRO A 189 2.32 -21.83 12.11
N LEU A 190 1.14 -22.10 12.67
CA LEU A 190 0.36 -21.10 13.42
C LEU A 190 1.19 -20.42 14.53
N ALA A 191 2.04 -21.18 15.22
CA ALA A 191 2.92 -20.65 16.26
C ALA A 191 3.91 -19.59 15.72
N ASP A 192 4.38 -19.74 14.47
CA ASP A 192 5.27 -18.77 13.83
C ASP A 192 4.53 -17.51 13.42
N VAL A 193 3.31 -17.64 12.91
CA VAL A 193 2.43 -16.49 12.58
C VAL A 193 2.09 -15.70 13.85
N LYS A 194 1.72 -16.38 14.94
CA LYS A 194 1.47 -15.75 16.25
C LYS A 194 2.67 -14.96 16.75
N ARG A 195 3.87 -15.55 16.64
CA ARG A 195 5.12 -14.89 17.07
C ARG A 195 5.41 -13.65 16.22
N GLN A 196 5.20 -13.71 14.91
CA GLN A 196 5.41 -12.56 14.02
C GLN A 196 4.40 -11.43 14.30
N ILE A 197 3.12 -11.77 14.52
CA ILE A 197 2.10 -10.78 14.90
C ILE A 197 2.48 -10.10 16.22
N ALA A 198 2.83 -10.86 17.25
CA ALA A 198 3.22 -10.30 18.54
C ALA A 198 4.45 -9.37 18.43
N ALA A 199 5.45 -9.77 17.63
CA ALA A 199 6.64 -8.96 17.38
C ALA A 199 6.29 -7.65 16.64
N LEU A 200 5.45 -7.73 15.60
CA LEU A 200 5.02 -6.56 14.83
C LEU A 200 4.19 -5.60 15.70
N VAL A 201 3.21 -6.11 16.46
CA VAL A 201 2.40 -5.31 17.39
C VAL A 201 3.28 -4.61 18.42
N GLY A 202 4.23 -5.33 19.03
CA GLY A 202 5.17 -4.73 19.98
C GLY A 202 5.99 -3.60 19.36
N ALA A 203 6.50 -3.80 18.14
CA ALA A 203 7.29 -2.81 17.42
C ALA A 203 6.47 -1.57 17.02
N VAL A 204 5.20 -1.74 16.64
CA VAL A 204 4.25 -0.66 16.33
C VAL A 204 3.92 0.14 17.58
N LYS A 205 3.61 -0.52 18.71
CA LYS A 205 3.35 0.16 19.99
C LYS A 205 4.55 0.93 20.51
N GLU A 206 5.75 0.38 20.36
CA GLU A 206 6.99 1.07 20.71
C GLU A 206 7.16 2.36 19.89
N ALA A 207 6.92 2.28 18.57
CA ALA A 207 6.98 3.44 17.69
C ALA A 207 5.93 4.48 18.06
N ALA A 208 4.69 4.04 18.32
CA ALA A 208 3.61 4.90 18.76
C ALA A 208 3.94 5.65 20.06
N GLY A 209 4.41 4.95 21.09
CA GLY A 209 4.81 5.58 22.36
C GLY A 209 5.93 6.61 22.18
N LYS A 210 6.86 6.39 21.25
CA LYS A 210 7.90 7.38 20.89
C LYS A 210 7.33 8.61 20.20
N LEU A 211 6.36 8.45 19.30
CA LEU A 211 5.71 9.58 18.63
C LEU A 211 4.89 10.42 19.63
N ASP A 212 4.13 9.76 20.50
CA ASP A 212 3.37 10.40 21.58
C ASP A 212 4.30 11.13 22.56
N GLY A 213 5.38 10.48 23.00
CA GLY A 213 6.39 11.10 23.87
C GLY A 213 7.11 12.31 23.23
N LYS A 214 7.14 12.39 21.89
CA LYS A 214 7.64 13.54 21.14
C LYS A 214 6.57 14.63 20.89
N GLY A 215 5.32 14.39 21.26
CA GLY A 215 4.21 15.31 21.02
C GLY A 215 3.85 15.48 19.54
N VAL A 216 4.16 14.48 18.71
CA VAL A 216 3.80 14.49 17.28
C VAL A 216 2.28 14.44 17.17
N LYS A 217 1.68 15.42 16.49
CA LYS A 217 0.22 15.45 16.30
C LYS A 217 -0.19 14.58 15.12
N ILE A 218 -1.31 13.87 15.27
CA ILE A 218 -2.02 13.24 14.15
C ILE A 218 -2.74 14.36 13.39
N SER A 219 -2.36 14.57 12.14
CA SER A 219 -3.01 15.54 11.25
C SER A 219 -4.29 14.92 10.70
N MET A 220 -5.43 15.27 11.31
CA MET A 220 -6.75 15.08 10.72
C MET A 220 -7.05 16.31 9.86
N GLU A 221 -6.76 16.25 8.57
CA GLU A 221 -7.30 17.17 7.57
C GLU A 221 -8.46 16.52 6.81
#